data_AF-A0A1Q7XDA7-F1
#
_entry.id   AF-A0A1Q7XDA7-F1
#
_cell.length_a   1.000
_cell.length_b   1.000
_cell.length_c   1.000
_cell.angle_alpha   90.00
_cell.angle_beta   90.00
_cell.angle_gamma   90.00
#
_symmetry.space_group_name_H-M   'P 1'
#
loop_
_entity.id
_entity.type
_entity.pdbx_description
1 polymer ?
#
loop_
_entity_poly.entity_id
_entity_poly.type
_entity_poly.pdbx_seq_one_letter_code
_entity_poly.pdbx_strand_id
1 'polypeptide(L)' 'MKPSIFTDEEQLITKAIEVLMKELGPVEASRFLSLPKKKRTESVKRHRQWQAQLQEEEFFDRVFGTRSRRSTGA' A
#
# COMPACT_ATOMS: atom_id res chain seq x y z
N MET A 1 -18.31 -15.00 23.16
CA MET A 1 -17.07 -14.44 22.60
C MET A 1 -16.31 -15.57 21.93
N LYS A 2 -15.93 -15.45 20.65
CA LYS A 2 -15.08 -16.45 19.99
C LYS A 2 -13.66 -16.33 20.58
N PRO A 3 -13.00 -17.42 20.99
CA PRO A 3 -11.63 -17.34 21.49
C PRO A 3 -10.76 -16.73 20.39
N SER A 4 -10.00 -15.69 20.73
CA SER A 4 -9.07 -15.05 19.82
C SER A 4 -8.09 -16.10 19.30
N ILE A 5 -8.14 -16.38 18.00
CA ILE A 5 -7.27 -17.37 17.31
C ILE A 5 -5.81 -16.85 17.25
N PHE A 6 -5.57 -15.62 17.71
CA PHE A 6 -4.28 -14.95 17.61
C PHE A 6 -3.45 -15.12 18.88
N THR A 7 -2.16 -15.38 18.68
CA THR A 7 -1.13 -15.25 19.71
C THR A 7 -1.14 -13.83 20.28
N ASP A 8 -0.89 -13.72 21.58
CA ASP A 8 -0.72 -12.44 22.24
C ASP A 8 0.38 -11.60 21.55
N GLU A 9 0.19 -10.28 21.52
CA GLU A 9 1.03 -9.38 20.74
C GLU A 9 2.48 -9.38 21.25
N GLU A 10 2.68 -9.35 22.57
CA GLU A 10 4.01 -9.40 23.19
C GLU A 10 4.71 -10.74 22.91
N GLN A 11 3.95 -11.84 22.98
CA GLN A 11 4.47 -13.17 22.66
C GLN A 11 4.89 -13.26 21.19
N LEU A 12 4.10 -12.69 20.28
CA LEU A 12 4.42 -12.67 18.85
C LEU A 12 5.66 -11.82 18.56
N ILE A 13 5.77 -10.64 19.17
CA ILE A 13 6.93 -9.75 19.02
C ILE A 13 8.19 -10.45 19.52
N THR A 14 8.14 -11.06 20.71
CA THR A 14 9.27 -11.77 21.30
C THR A 14 9.77 -12.88 20.38
N LYS A 15 8.86 -13.74 19.93
CA LYS A 15 9.18 -14.84 19.01
C LYS A 15 9.77 -14.34 17.68
N ALA A 16 9.25 -13.23 17.15
CA ALA A 16 9.79 -12.64 15.92
C ALA A 16 11.22 -12.13 16.11
N ILE A 17 11.52 -11.46 17.23
CA ILE A 17 12.88 -11.00 17.55
C ILE A 17 13.83 -12.20 17.68
N GLU A 18 13.44 -13.25 18.38
CA GLU A 18 14.25 -14.47 18.52
C GLU A 18 14.60 -15.09 17.17
N VAL A 19 13.63 -15.22 16.27
CA VAL A 19 13.85 -15.74 14.91
C VAL A 19 14.79 -14.82 14.13
N LEU A 20 14.59 -13.50 14.18
CA LEU A 20 15.47 -12.56 13.49
C LEU A 20 16.91 -12.64 14.01
N MET A 21 17.09 -12.68 15.32
CA MET A 21 18.42 -12.79 15.95
C MET A 21 19.11 -14.10 15.58
N LYS A 22 18.35 -15.21 15.54
CA LYS A 22 18.88 -16.53 15.18
C LYS A 22 19.29 -16.61 13.72
N GLU A 23 18.46 -16.13 12.79
CA GLU A 23 18.65 -16.35 11.36
C GLU A 23 19.53 -15.26 10.70
N LEU A 24 19.49 -14.03 11.20
CA LEU A 24 20.23 -12.90 10.62
C LEU A 24 21.44 -12.48 11.47
N GLY A 25 21.48 -12.88 12.74
CA GLY A 25 22.42 -12.34 13.71
C GLY A 25 22.04 -10.91 14.17
N PRO A 26 22.66 -10.43 15.26
CA PRO A 26 22.24 -9.19 15.92
C PRO A 26 22.37 -7.94 15.05
N VAL A 27 23.40 -7.88 14.20
CA VAL A 27 23.67 -6.71 13.34
C VAL A 27 22.60 -6.56 12.26
N GLU A 28 22.37 -7.61 11.46
CA GLU A 28 21.38 -7.55 10.39
C GLU A 28 19.94 -7.57 10.92
N ALA A 29 19.67 -8.21 12.06
CA ALA A 29 18.37 -8.11 12.73
C ALA A 29 18.06 -6.66 13.15
N SER A 30 19.02 -5.95 13.75
CA SER A 30 18.86 -4.54 14.13
C SER A 30 18.66 -3.64 12.90
N ARG A 31 19.43 -3.89 11.83
CA ARG A 31 19.24 -3.21 10.54
C ARG A 31 17.84 -3.44 9.98
N PHE A 32 17.33 -4.68 9.99
CA PHE A 32 16.00 -5.01 9.52
C PHE A 32 14.91 -4.25 10.28
N LEU A 33 14.99 -4.23 11.62
CA LEU A 33 14.03 -3.53 12.48
C LEU A 33 14.03 -2.02 12.28
N SER A 34 15.17 -1.45 11.85
CA SER A 34 15.32 -0.02 11.56
C SER A 34 15.02 0.37 10.11
N LEU A 35 14.72 -0.61 9.23
CA LEU A 35 14.37 -0.30 7.85
C LEU A 35 13.17 0.65 7.82
N PRO A 36 13.24 1.74 7.03
CA PRO A 36 12.11 2.63 6.90
C PRO A 36 10.95 1.83 6.33
N LYS A 37 9.88 1.68 7.13
CA LYS A 37 8.63 1.11 6.64
C LYS A 37 8.26 1.90 5.39
N LYS A 38 8.13 1.22 4.25
CA LYS A 38 7.69 1.86 3.00
C LYS A 38 6.36 2.52 3.32
N LYS A 39 6.38 3.84 3.52
CA LYS A 39 5.19 4.58 3.95
C LYS A 39 4.14 4.30 2.89
N ARG A 40 2.97 3.83 3.32
CA ARG A 40 1.82 3.73 2.42
C ARG A 40 1.67 5.10 1.78
N THR A 41 1.81 5.18 0.46
CA THR A 41 1.45 6.39 -0.25
C THR A 41 -0.02 6.65 0.07
N GLU A 42 -0.30 7.81 0.67
CA GLU A 42 -1.66 8.22 1.00
C GLU A 42 -2.54 8.05 -0.25
N SER A 43 -3.77 7.58 -0.05
CA SER A 43 -4.66 7.15 -1.13
C SER A 43 -4.85 8.23 -2.20
N VAL A 44 -4.99 9.51 -1.81
CA VAL A 44 -5.10 10.66 -2.73
C VAL A 44 -3.79 10.88 -3.46
N LYS A 45 -2.64 10.85 -2.77
CA LYS A 45 -1.33 10.99 -3.43
C LYS A 45 -1.09 9.88 -4.47
N ARG A 46 -1.46 8.65 -4.15
CA ARG A 46 -1.39 7.51 -5.08
C ARG A 46 -2.35 7.69 -6.26
N HIS A 47 -3.57 8.17 -6.00
CA HIS A 47 -4.54 8.43 -7.06
C HIS A 47 -4.07 9.54 -8.01
N ARG A 48 -3.52 10.64 -7.48
CA ARG A 48 -2.94 11.72 -8.30
C ARG A 48 -1.77 11.24 -9.15
N GLN A 49 -0.90 10.40 -8.60
CA GLN A 49 0.19 9.78 -9.37
C GLN A 49 -0.33 8.91 -10.51
N TRP A 50 -1.39 8.15 -10.26
CA TRP A 50 -2.07 7.37 -11.29
C TRP A 50 -2.73 8.27 -12.36
N GLN A 51 -3.44 9.34 -11.95
CA GLN A 51 -4.05 10.29 -12.89
C GLN A 51 -3.02 10.97 -13.78
N ALA A 52 -1.86 11.35 -13.23
CA ALA A 52 -0.77 11.97 -13.99
C ALA A 52 -0.15 11.04 -15.05
N GLN A 53 -0.41 9.74 -14.99
CA GLN A 53 0.05 8.76 -15.99
C GLN A 53 -0.95 8.56 -17.12
N LEU A 54 -2.15 9.14 -17.04
CA LEU A 54 -3.20 8.97 -18.04
C LEU A 54 -3.14 10.06 -19.10
N GLN A 55 -3.39 9.68 -20.36
CA GLN A 55 -3.84 10.60 -21.39
C GLN A 55 -5.32 10.89 -21.12
N GLU A 56 -5.59 12.09 -20.63
CA GLU A 56 -6.90 12.47 -20.10
C GLU A 56 -8.03 12.20 -21.10
N GLU A 57 -7.87 12.67 -22.33
CA GLU A 57 -8.86 12.57 -23.40
C GLU A 57 -9.16 11.12 -23.80
N GLU A 58 -8.10 10.31 -23.99
CA GLU A 58 -8.25 8.88 -24.33
C GLU A 58 -8.94 8.12 -23.20
N PHE A 59 -8.58 8.40 -21.95
CA PHE A 59 -9.19 7.78 -20.80
C PHE A 59 -10.68 8.14 -20.70
N PHE A 60 -11.03 9.42 -20.85
CA PHE A 60 -12.43 9.86 -20.83
C PHE A 60 -13.23 9.24 -21.99
N ASP A 61 -12.68 9.23 -23.21
CA ASP A 61 -13.34 8.61 -24.36
C ASP A 61 -13.54 7.10 -24.17
N ARG A 62 -12.60 6.41 -23.52
CA ARG A 62 -12.72 4.98 -23.17
C ARG A 62 -13.74 4.71 -22.07
N VAL A 63 -13.79 5.54 -21.03
CA VAL A 63 -14.63 5.30 -19.83
C VAL A 63 -16.07 5.73 -20.06
N PHE A 64 -16.28 6.90 -20.65
CA PHE A 64 -17.61 7.50 -20.82
C PHE A 64 -18.17 7.33 -22.23
N GLY A 65 -17.34 6.92 -23.19
CA GLY A 65 -17.71 6.84 -24.60
C GLY A 65 -17.84 8.22 -25.24
N THR A 66 -17.56 8.30 -26.54
CA THR A 66 -17.62 9.52 -27.38
C THR A 66 -18.99 10.20 -27.49
N ARG A 67 -20.01 9.74 -26.75
CA ARG A 67 -21.36 10.33 -26.76
C ARG A 67 -21.49 11.59 -25.91
N SER A 68 -20.57 11.86 -24.98
CA SER A 68 -20.69 13.03 -24.09
C SER A 68 -20.35 14.39 -24.74
N ARG A 69 -19.67 14.42 -25.90
CA ARG A 69 -19.28 15.67 -26.58
C ARG A 69 -20.41 16.34 -27.38
N ARG A 70 -21.60 15.75 -27.48
CA ARG A 70 -22.71 16.23 -28.35
C ARG A 70 -23.77 17.09 -27.67
N SER A 71 -23.69 17.35 -26.36
CA SER A 71 -24.76 18.07 -25.63
C SER A 71 -24.44 19.51 -25.23
N THR A 72 -23.36 20.12 -25.74
CA THR A 72 -23.08 21.54 -25.53
C THR A 72 -22.93 22.22 -26.88
N GLY A 73 -24.06 22.53 -27.48
CA GLY A 73 -24.18 23.12 -28.81
C GLY A 73 -25.65 23.26 -29.19
N ALA A 74 -26.36 24.11 -28.45
CA ALA A 74 -27.65 24.69 -28.80
C ALA A 74 -27.70 26.11 -28.23
#